data_AF-A0A151WS97-F1
#
_entry.id   AF-A0A151WS97-F1
#
_cell.length_a   1.000
_cell.length_b   1.000
_cell.length_c   1.000
_cell.angle_alpha   90.00
_cell.angle_beta   90.00
_cell.angle_gamma   90.00
#
_symmetry.space_group_name_H-M   'P 1'
#
loop_
_entity.id
_entity.type
_entity.pdbx_description
1 polymer ?
#
loop_
_entity_poly.entity_id
_entity_poly.type
_entity_poly.pdbx_seq_one_letter_code
_entity_poly.pdbx_strand_id
1 'polypeptide(L)'
;MHFSQSVSIIQSQVGVIRGVQVLYSDTHYARSQNPLDVDLVINLPHDGIRLIFDPVVQRLKIIEIYNMKLVKLKYCGLPFNSPEVLPSIEQIEHSFGATHPGVYDSEKQVFVLNFRGLSFYFPIDSKFHPGYAHGLGSLQFPNGTSPLVAKTAIYVGNILAGGSGEEHGSKTPPPPLPLVCYHNNLYLEKADIIRDKARTRGLKLHLFTEGSSGTRALLEPKKRCLTKEVLFGDTCEDVLSALGAPSRVFYKAEDKMRIHSPHAHKRDKTRRSDFFYNYFTLGLDILFNAKTQCIKKFVLHTNYPGHYNFNMYHRCEFSLTLPPENNSTESGKLIDAGGAAGTFVDIALFPLDTLKTRLQSKQGFLKTGGFTSLYKGIGPVLIGTAPTAALFFLTYEEIKTILEPRISMDYYTPLHMGAAAISEMVACLLRVPVEVMKQRRQAQVHDRKSFDFKLLYRGYCSTVLRDMPFSIVQFPLWEYLKKSYRFYIEREIYPVESAICGAIAGGISAAVTTPLDVVKTRIMLSNRTLLSSELKVLNILHGVYVENGFHGLFAGFGPRVTWITLGGFIFFGIYEEAKVLTHIIFPMLK
;
A
#
# COMPACT_ATOMS: atom_id res chain seq x y z
N MET A 1 -27.15 4.69 16.83
CA MET A 1 -26.36 4.03 17.89
C MET A 1 -24.95 3.77 17.36
N HIS A 2 -23.90 4.06 18.14
CA HIS A 2 -22.52 3.72 17.76
C HIS A 2 -22.21 2.24 18.04
N PHE A 3 -21.24 1.68 17.31
CA PHE A 3 -20.78 0.30 17.50
C PHE A 3 -20.37 0.03 18.95
N SER A 4 -19.54 0.90 19.54
CA SER A 4 -19.08 0.79 20.93
C SER A 4 -20.21 0.76 21.96
N GLN A 5 -21.20 1.64 21.78
CA GLN A 5 -22.40 1.68 22.63
C GLN A 5 -23.20 0.38 22.54
N SER A 6 -23.31 -0.18 21.34
CA SER A 6 -24.02 -1.46 21.10
C SER A 6 -23.33 -2.60 21.84
N VAL A 7 -22.00 -2.66 21.75
CA VAL A 7 -21.18 -3.63 22.48
C VAL A 7 -21.37 -3.47 23.99
N SER A 8 -21.33 -2.23 24.51
CA SER A 8 -21.54 -1.97 25.94
C SER A 8 -22.94 -2.37 26.42
N ILE A 9 -23.99 -2.15 25.62
CA ILE A 9 -25.36 -2.57 25.96
C ILE A 9 -25.43 -4.10 26.01
N ILE A 10 -24.90 -4.78 25.00
CA ILE A 10 -24.88 -6.25 24.94
C ILE A 10 -24.09 -6.82 26.12
N GLN A 11 -22.94 -6.22 26.46
CA GLN A 11 -22.13 -6.59 27.62
C GLN A 11 -22.87 -6.37 28.96
N SER A 12 -23.76 -5.37 29.06
CA SER A 12 -24.60 -5.20 30.25
C SER A 12 -25.68 -6.30 30.38
N GLN A 13 -26.00 -6.99 29.29
CA GLN A 13 -27.07 -8.00 29.19
C GLN A 13 -26.54 -9.43 29.00
N VAL A 14 -25.32 -9.72 29.45
CA VAL A 14 -24.64 -11.04 29.26
C VAL A 14 -25.44 -12.22 29.83
N GLY A 15 -26.32 -11.97 30.81
CA GLY A 15 -27.22 -13.00 31.33
C GLY A 15 -28.27 -13.48 30.31
N VAL A 16 -28.69 -12.60 29.40
CA VAL A 16 -29.78 -12.80 28.44
C VAL A 16 -29.24 -13.06 27.04
N ILE A 17 -28.34 -12.22 26.55
CA ILE A 17 -27.78 -12.32 25.18
C ILE A 17 -26.49 -13.14 25.24
N ARG A 18 -26.46 -14.29 24.54
CA ARG A 18 -25.32 -15.23 24.53
C ARG A 18 -24.83 -15.52 23.12
N GLY A 19 -23.57 -15.94 23.00
CA GLY A 19 -22.98 -16.39 21.73
C GLY A 19 -22.82 -15.29 20.69
N VAL A 20 -22.51 -14.06 21.12
CA VAL A 20 -22.33 -12.89 20.25
C VAL A 20 -21.09 -13.07 19.36
N GLN A 21 -21.25 -12.82 18.06
CA GLN A 21 -20.16 -12.84 17.09
C GLN A 21 -19.96 -11.44 16.51
N VAL A 22 -18.71 -11.00 16.40
CA VAL A 22 -18.36 -9.74 15.72
C VAL A 22 -17.62 -10.09 14.44
N LEU A 23 -18.17 -9.68 13.30
CA LEU A 23 -17.62 -9.91 11.98
C LEU A 23 -17.07 -8.59 11.43
N TYR A 24 -15.83 -8.61 10.97
CA TYR A 24 -15.12 -7.49 10.36
C TYR A 24 -14.05 -8.02 9.39
N SER A 25 -13.61 -7.21 8.44
CA SER A 25 -12.50 -7.56 7.54
C SER A 25 -11.16 -7.46 8.27
N ASP A 26 -10.32 -8.49 8.20
CA ASP A 26 -8.97 -8.46 8.79
C ASP A 26 -7.90 -8.19 7.71
N THR A 27 -7.10 -7.16 7.95
CA THR A 27 -5.99 -6.73 7.09
C THR A 27 -4.84 -7.74 7.00
N HIS A 28 -4.78 -8.73 7.89
CA HIS A 28 -3.60 -9.61 7.99
C HIS A 28 -3.43 -10.60 6.81
N TYR A 29 -4.49 -10.93 6.08
CA TYR A 29 -4.45 -11.94 5.01
C TYR A 29 -4.53 -11.37 3.59
N ALA A 30 -5.11 -10.18 3.40
CA ALA A 30 -5.24 -9.55 2.08
C ALA A 30 -4.50 -8.20 2.08
N ARG A 31 -3.26 -8.18 1.56
CA ARG A 31 -2.44 -6.96 1.41
C ARG A 31 -3.05 -5.86 0.52
N SER A 32 -4.26 -6.07 -0.03
CA SER A 32 -4.88 -5.20 -1.03
C SER A 32 -6.32 -4.74 -0.72
N GLN A 33 -6.96 -5.20 0.35
CA GLN A 33 -8.34 -4.79 0.66
C GLN A 33 -8.36 -3.69 1.73
N ASN A 34 -8.95 -2.54 1.39
CA ASN A 34 -9.19 -1.47 2.36
C ASN A 34 -10.25 -1.99 3.35
N PRO A 35 -9.92 -2.06 4.63
CA PRO A 35 -10.80 -2.72 5.56
C PRO A 35 -12.04 -1.90 5.94
N LEU A 36 -12.13 -0.67 5.44
CA LEU A 36 -13.32 0.18 5.54
C LEU A 36 -14.32 -0.08 4.42
N ASP A 37 -14.04 -0.99 3.49
CA ASP A 37 -14.96 -1.32 2.40
C ASP A 37 -16.07 -2.27 2.86
N VAL A 38 -15.83 -3.03 3.92
CA VAL A 38 -16.73 -4.06 4.42
C VAL A 38 -17.40 -3.62 5.71
N ASP A 39 -18.74 -3.70 5.75
CA ASP A 39 -19.56 -3.37 6.92
C ASP A 39 -19.15 -4.15 8.18
N LEU A 40 -19.27 -3.50 9.34
CA LEU A 40 -19.07 -4.16 10.64
C LEU A 40 -20.38 -4.82 11.08
N VAL A 41 -20.35 -6.09 11.48
CA VAL A 41 -21.56 -6.83 11.84
C VAL A 41 -21.46 -7.41 13.24
N ILE A 42 -22.46 -7.14 14.07
CA ILE A 42 -22.69 -7.89 15.32
C ILE A 42 -23.78 -8.92 15.02
N ASN A 43 -23.42 -10.19 14.99
CA ASN A 43 -24.33 -11.30 14.77
C ASN A 43 -24.71 -11.94 16.11
N LEU A 44 -26.01 -12.06 16.34
CA LEU A 44 -26.63 -12.66 17.54
C LEU A 44 -27.28 -14.00 17.13
N PRO A 45 -26.50 -15.08 17.02
CA PRO A 45 -26.96 -16.34 16.44
C PRO A 45 -28.10 -17.02 17.20
N HIS A 46 -28.10 -16.90 18.53
CA HIS A 46 -29.14 -17.46 19.40
C HIS A 46 -30.43 -16.65 19.40
N ASP A 47 -30.38 -15.38 18.98
CA ASP A 47 -31.53 -14.48 18.92
C ASP A 47 -32.07 -14.32 17.50
N GLY A 48 -31.30 -14.71 16.47
CA GLY A 48 -31.71 -14.61 15.07
C GLY A 48 -31.60 -13.19 14.50
N ILE A 49 -30.78 -12.33 15.10
CA ILE A 49 -30.65 -10.90 14.77
C ILE A 49 -29.21 -10.57 14.36
N ARG A 50 -29.05 -9.74 13.33
CA ARG A 50 -27.80 -9.12 12.92
C ARG A 50 -27.92 -7.61 12.96
N LEU A 51 -26.94 -6.96 13.57
CA LEU A 51 -26.80 -5.52 13.59
C LEU A 51 -25.66 -5.13 12.66
N ILE A 52 -25.98 -4.39 11.59
CA ILE A 52 -25.02 -4.00 10.56
C ILE A 52 -24.69 -2.52 10.72
N PHE A 53 -23.40 -2.22 10.83
CA PHE A 53 -22.86 -0.89 11.06
C PHE A 53 -22.07 -0.42 9.85
N ASP A 54 -22.17 0.86 9.56
CA ASP A 54 -21.35 1.51 8.55
C ASP A 54 -19.86 1.40 8.93
N PRO A 55 -18.98 1.01 7.99
CA PRO A 55 -17.57 0.75 8.30
C PRO A 55 -16.75 2.02 8.54
N VAL A 56 -17.18 3.14 7.95
CA VAL A 56 -16.52 4.43 8.10
C VAL A 56 -16.96 5.08 9.39
N VAL A 57 -18.26 5.38 9.55
CA VAL A 57 -18.75 6.13 10.73
C VAL A 57 -19.01 5.23 11.95
N GLN A 58 -19.00 3.91 11.79
CA GLN A 58 -19.24 2.93 12.87
C GLN A 58 -20.59 3.11 13.57
N ARG A 59 -21.62 3.43 12.78
CA ARG A 59 -22.99 3.66 13.25
C ARG A 59 -23.92 2.61 12.68
N LEU A 60 -24.87 2.16 13.51
CA LEU A 60 -25.86 1.17 13.11
C LEU A 60 -26.66 1.70 11.92
N LYS A 61 -26.64 0.97 10.80
CA LYS A 61 -27.38 1.31 9.57
C LYS A 61 -28.57 0.40 9.32
N ILE A 62 -28.44 -0.90 9.60
CA ILE A 62 -29.48 -1.90 9.33
C ILE A 62 -29.59 -2.86 10.52
N ILE A 63 -30.83 -3.19 10.90
CA ILE A 63 -31.15 -4.31 11.80
C ILE A 63 -31.79 -5.38 10.94
N GLU A 64 -31.15 -6.55 10.86
CA GLU A 64 -31.63 -7.69 10.09
C GLU A 64 -32.09 -8.79 11.04
N ILE A 65 -33.31 -9.27 10.86
CA ILE A 65 -33.86 -10.43 11.56
C ILE A 65 -33.91 -11.55 10.52
N TYR A 66 -33.02 -12.53 10.66
CA TYR A 66 -32.85 -13.60 9.68
C TYR A 66 -33.42 -14.94 10.17
N ASN A 67 -33.84 -15.03 11.43
CA ASN A 67 -34.58 -16.18 11.95
C ASN A 67 -35.84 -15.71 12.68
N MET A 68 -36.95 -15.64 11.93
CA MET A 68 -38.24 -15.18 12.43
C MET A 68 -38.79 -16.05 13.57
N LYS A 69 -38.36 -17.32 13.70
CA LYS A 69 -38.88 -18.23 14.75
C LYS A 69 -38.43 -17.85 16.17
N LEU A 70 -37.32 -17.12 16.28
CA LEU A 70 -36.70 -16.78 17.56
C LEU A 70 -37.18 -15.44 18.13
N VAL A 71 -37.89 -14.64 17.34
CA VAL A 71 -38.23 -13.26 17.69
C VAL A 71 -39.74 -13.06 17.67
N LYS A 72 -40.31 -12.46 18.71
CA LYS A 72 -41.71 -12.00 18.72
C LYS A 72 -41.78 -10.55 18.25
N LEU A 73 -42.49 -10.28 17.15
CA LEU A 73 -42.62 -8.94 16.57
C LEU A 73 -44.08 -8.48 16.59
N LYS A 74 -44.28 -7.23 16.97
CA LYS A 74 -45.58 -6.57 17.00
C LYS A 74 -45.51 -5.24 16.26
N TYR A 75 -46.58 -4.90 15.55
CA TYR A 75 -46.78 -3.59 14.93
C TYR A 75 -48.09 -3.01 15.44
N CYS A 76 -48.05 -1.78 15.96
CA CYS A 76 -49.21 -1.13 16.61
C CYS A 76 -49.90 -2.01 17.68
N GLY A 77 -49.13 -2.84 18.40
CA GLY A 77 -49.64 -3.76 19.42
C GLY A 77 -50.12 -5.13 18.89
N LEU A 78 -50.31 -5.27 17.58
CA LEU A 78 -50.72 -6.52 16.92
C LEU A 78 -49.50 -7.39 16.59
N PRO A 79 -49.45 -8.66 17.03
CA PRO A 79 -48.38 -9.58 16.64
C PRO A 79 -48.53 -9.99 15.17
N PHE A 80 -47.46 -9.81 14.39
CA PHE A 80 -47.38 -10.33 13.01
C PHE A 80 -46.37 -11.47 12.87
N ASN A 81 -45.56 -11.71 13.91
CA ASN A 81 -44.62 -12.82 13.98
C ASN A 81 -44.47 -13.28 15.43
N SER A 82 -44.81 -14.53 15.71
CA SER A 82 -44.57 -15.23 16.97
C SER A 82 -44.59 -16.75 16.72
N PRO A 83 -44.21 -17.61 17.69
CA PRO A 83 -44.39 -19.06 17.56
C PRO A 83 -45.83 -19.47 17.28
N GLU A 84 -46.79 -18.65 17.69
CA GLU A 84 -48.24 -18.88 17.50
C GLU A 84 -48.79 -18.19 16.24
N VAL A 85 -48.13 -17.13 15.74
CA VAL A 85 -48.57 -16.33 14.57
C VAL A 85 -47.45 -16.32 13.53
N LEU A 86 -47.65 -17.05 12.43
CA LEU A 86 -46.66 -17.13 11.35
C LEU A 86 -46.66 -15.86 10.48
N PRO A 87 -45.49 -15.36 10.06
CA PRO A 87 -45.39 -14.15 9.24
C PRO A 87 -45.65 -14.48 7.76
N SER A 88 -46.89 -14.81 7.42
CA SER A 88 -47.31 -14.98 6.03
C SER A 88 -47.49 -13.63 5.34
N ILE A 89 -47.45 -13.60 4.00
CA ILE A 89 -47.71 -12.38 3.23
C ILE A 89 -49.06 -11.74 3.61
N GLU A 90 -50.11 -12.55 3.79
CA GLU A 90 -51.44 -12.10 4.23
C GLU A 90 -51.41 -11.48 5.63
N GLN A 91 -50.66 -12.07 6.57
CA GLN A 91 -50.52 -11.52 7.91
C GLN A 91 -49.77 -10.17 7.89
N ILE A 92 -48.78 -10.02 7.00
CA ILE A 92 -48.08 -8.76 6.80
C ILE A 92 -49.01 -7.71 6.20
N GLU A 93 -49.78 -8.05 5.16
CA GLU A 93 -50.76 -7.13 4.57
C GLU A 93 -51.87 -6.73 5.55
N HIS A 94 -52.34 -7.66 6.38
CA HIS A 94 -53.30 -7.38 7.44
C HIS A 94 -52.72 -6.43 8.50
N SER A 95 -51.43 -6.59 8.85
CA SER A 95 -50.80 -5.80 9.92
C SER A 95 -50.33 -4.42 9.44
N PHE A 96 -49.77 -4.32 8.25
CA PHE A 96 -49.13 -3.11 7.71
C PHE A 96 -49.96 -2.41 6.62
N GLY A 97 -51.05 -3.02 6.17
CA GLY A 97 -51.85 -2.59 5.03
C GLY A 97 -51.38 -3.22 3.70
N ALA A 98 -52.28 -3.32 2.73
CA ALA A 98 -51.95 -3.80 1.39
C ALA A 98 -51.10 -2.75 0.64
N THR A 99 -49.99 -3.20 0.04
CA THR A 99 -49.06 -2.36 -0.74
C THR A 99 -48.79 -2.99 -2.12
N HIS A 100 -48.87 -2.20 -3.21
CA HIS A 100 -48.53 -2.61 -4.59
C HIS A 100 -47.03 -2.45 -4.92
N PRO A 101 -46.53 -3.10 -6.00
CA PRO A 101 -46.07 -4.49 -6.05
C PRO A 101 -44.71 -4.67 -5.34
N GLY A 102 -44.50 -5.83 -4.73
CA GLY A 102 -43.17 -6.24 -4.29
C GLY A 102 -42.21 -6.45 -5.48
N VAL A 103 -40.91 -6.38 -5.21
CA VAL A 103 -39.87 -6.58 -6.21
C VAL A 103 -39.42 -8.04 -6.16
N TYR A 104 -39.53 -8.74 -7.28
CA TYR A 104 -38.97 -10.09 -7.40
C TYR A 104 -37.55 -10.02 -7.94
N ASP A 105 -36.61 -10.59 -7.20
CA ASP A 105 -35.23 -10.80 -7.62
C ASP A 105 -35.07 -12.23 -8.11
N SER A 106 -34.92 -12.40 -9.44
CA SER A 106 -34.77 -13.69 -10.09
C SER A 106 -33.41 -14.35 -9.83
N GLU A 107 -32.37 -13.60 -9.52
CA GLU A 107 -31.04 -14.16 -9.23
C GLU A 107 -31.04 -14.82 -7.84
N LYS A 108 -31.67 -14.15 -6.86
CA LYS A 108 -31.72 -14.62 -5.48
C LYS A 108 -32.92 -15.51 -5.17
N GLN A 109 -33.90 -15.57 -6.08
CA GLN A 109 -35.17 -16.29 -5.89
C GLN A 109 -35.93 -15.74 -4.66
N VAL A 110 -35.94 -14.42 -4.50
CA VAL A 110 -36.57 -13.75 -3.36
C VAL A 110 -37.51 -12.67 -3.83
N PHE A 111 -38.70 -12.64 -3.26
CA PHE A 111 -39.66 -11.55 -3.39
C PHE A 111 -39.59 -10.63 -2.19
N VAL A 112 -39.51 -9.32 -2.44
CA VAL A 112 -39.30 -8.30 -1.41
C VAL A 112 -40.50 -7.36 -1.36
N LEU A 113 -41.17 -7.30 -0.22
CA LEU A 113 -42.13 -6.24 0.10
C LEU A 113 -41.40 -5.10 0.82
N ASN A 114 -41.44 -3.90 0.24
CA ASN A 114 -40.78 -2.72 0.79
C ASN A 114 -41.79 -1.77 1.42
N PHE A 115 -41.61 -1.52 2.71
CA PHE A 115 -42.26 -0.46 3.47
C PHE A 115 -41.22 0.62 3.80
N ARG A 116 -41.69 1.81 4.18
CA ARG A 116 -40.78 2.88 4.62
C ARG A 116 -40.04 2.45 5.89
N GLY A 117 -38.74 2.21 5.73
CA GLY A 117 -37.83 1.78 6.79
C GLY A 117 -37.91 0.31 7.19
N LEU A 118 -38.63 -0.52 6.43
CA LEU A 118 -38.84 -1.93 6.73
C LEU A 118 -39.02 -2.74 5.45
N SER A 119 -38.30 -3.84 5.27
CA SER A 119 -38.50 -4.74 4.13
C SER A 119 -38.64 -6.18 4.58
N PHE A 120 -39.54 -6.92 3.93
CA PHE A 120 -39.78 -8.34 4.16
C PHE A 120 -39.35 -9.16 2.94
N TYR A 121 -38.60 -10.22 3.19
CA TYR A 121 -38.04 -11.09 2.15
C TYR A 121 -38.71 -12.47 2.21
N PHE A 122 -39.33 -12.85 1.11
CA PHE A 122 -40.05 -14.12 0.93
C PHE A 122 -39.26 -14.98 -0.06
N PRO A 123 -38.72 -16.14 0.34
CA PRO A 123 -38.08 -17.05 -0.58
C PRO A 123 -39.14 -17.67 -1.51
N ILE A 124 -38.84 -17.73 -2.80
CA ILE A 124 -39.71 -18.31 -3.83
C ILE A 124 -38.98 -19.48 -4.48
N ASP A 125 -39.68 -20.59 -4.72
CA ASP A 125 -39.10 -21.72 -5.46
C ASP A 125 -39.01 -21.38 -6.96
N SER A 126 -37.93 -21.82 -7.60
CA SER A 126 -37.59 -21.61 -9.02
C SER A 126 -38.66 -22.06 -10.04
N LYS A 127 -39.67 -22.80 -9.60
CA LYS A 127 -40.81 -23.25 -10.40
C LYS A 127 -41.90 -22.17 -10.57
N PHE A 128 -41.85 -21.08 -9.82
CA PHE A 128 -42.87 -20.02 -9.86
C PHE A 128 -42.44 -18.89 -10.79
N HIS A 129 -43.28 -18.53 -11.76
CA HIS A 129 -43.04 -17.42 -12.69
C HIS A 129 -43.96 -16.26 -12.31
N PRO A 130 -43.47 -15.00 -12.25
CA PRO A 130 -44.34 -13.86 -11.96
C PRO A 130 -45.35 -13.67 -13.09
N GLY A 131 -46.64 -13.73 -12.75
CA GLY A 131 -47.71 -13.34 -13.67
C GLY A 131 -47.78 -11.82 -13.75
N TYR A 132 -47.38 -11.25 -14.88
CA TYR A 132 -47.51 -9.82 -15.14
C TYR A 132 -48.91 -9.53 -15.69
N ALA A 133 -49.79 -8.99 -14.84
CA ALA A 133 -51.02 -8.34 -15.30
C ALA A 133 -50.82 -6.81 -15.20
N HIS A 134 -51.01 -6.10 -16.31
CA HIS A 134 -51.01 -4.62 -16.37
C HIS A 134 -49.75 -3.93 -15.80
N GLY A 135 -48.55 -4.48 -16.04
CA GLY A 135 -47.30 -3.83 -15.64
C GLY A 135 -47.02 -3.84 -14.12
N LEU A 136 -47.82 -4.57 -13.33
CA LEU A 136 -47.64 -4.79 -11.90
C LEU A 136 -47.54 -6.30 -11.68
N GLY A 137 -46.42 -6.78 -11.14
CA GLY A 137 -46.25 -8.21 -10.87
C GLY A 137 -47.13 -8.65 -9.71
N SER A 138 -48.15 -9.50 -9.97
CA SER A 138 -48.86 -10.22 -8.92
C SER A 138 -48.34 -11.66 -8.88
N LEU A 139 -47.76 -12.08 -7.76
CA LEU A 139 -47.39 -13.48 -7.56
C LEU A 139 -48.64 -14.27 -7.20
N GLN A 140 -49.06 -15.18 -8.08
CA GLN A 140 -50.08 -16.18 -7.78
C GLN A 140 -49.37 -17.45 -7.28
N PHE A 141 -49.56 -17.78 -6.00
CA PHE A 141 -49.03 -19.00 -5.41
C PHE A 141 -50.05 -20.14 -5.59
N PRO A 142 -49.72 -21.23 -6.29
CA PRO A 142 -50.61 -22.39 -6.36
C PRO A 142 -50.62 -23.11 -5.00
N ASN A 143 -51.80 -23.57 -4.59
CA ASN A 143 -52.09 -24.35 -3.38
C ASN A 143 -52.19 -23.60 -2.04
N GLY A 144 -52.78 -22.41 -1.95
CA GLY A 144 -53.28 -21.84 -0.67
C GLY A 144 -52.28 -21.69 0.48
N THR A 145 -51.00 -21.99 0.26
CA THR A 145 -49.90 -21.84 1.21
C THR A 145 -49.17 -20.57 0.86
N SER A 146 -49.46 -19.51 1.61
CA SER A 146 -48.87 -18.20 1.44
C SER A 146 -47.42 -18.23 1.93
N PRO A 147 -46.44 -17.68 1.19
CA PRO A 147 -45.04 -17.75 1.57
C PRO A 147 -44.80 -17.05 2.91
N LEU A 148 -43.87 -17.60 3.69
CA LEU A 148 -43.48 -17.04 4.97
C LEU A 148 -42.27 -16.12 4.80
N VAL A 149 -42.22 -15.06 5.59
CA VAL A 149 -41.05 -14.19 5.69
C VAL A 149 -39.86 -15.02 6.19
N ALA A 150 -38.80 -15.09 5.39
CA ALA A 150 -37.53 -15.67 5.83
C ALA A 150 -36.66 -14.64 6.55
N LYS A 151 -36.75 -13.37 6.12
CA LYS A 151 -35.88 -12.31 6.61
C LYS A 151 -36.61 -10.97 6.62
N THR A 152 -36.34 -10.17 7.64
CA THR A 152 -36.84 -8.79 7.77
C THR A 152 -35.67 -7.84 7.97
N ALA A 153 -35.65 -6.70 7.27
CA ALA A 153 -34.62 -5.68 7.44
C ALA A 153 -35.26 -4.34 7.83
N ILE A 154 -34.73 -3.71 8.88
CA ILE A 154 -35.15 -2.40 9.38
C ILE A 154 -34.04 -1.39 9.07
N TYR A 155 -34.38 -0.27 8.45
CA TYR A 155 -33.43 0.74 7.96
C TYR A 155 -34.09 2.12 7.84
N VAL A 156 -33.34 3.13 7.40
CA VAL A 156 -33.89 4.46 7.08
C VAL A 156 -33.97 4.65 5.56
N GLY A 157 -35.16 4.99 5.06
CA GLY A 157 -35.42 5.22 3.64
C GLY A 157 -36.66 4.50 3.14
N ASN A 158 -36.89 4.53 1.82
CA ASN A 158 -38.04 3.89 1.20
C ASN A 158 -37.71 2.51 0.60
N ILE A 159 -36.47 2.31 0.14
CA ILE A 159 -35.98 1.07 -0.46
C ILE A 159 -34.53 0.90 0.01
N LEU A 160 -34.12 -0.33 0.32
CA LEU A 160 -32.70 -0.65 0.50
C LEU A 160 -31.98 -0.47 -0.84
N ALA A 161 -31.19 0.61 -0.95
CA ALA A 161 -30.28 0.79 -2.08
C ALA A 161 -29.26 -0.36 -2.07
N GLY A 162 -29.33 -1.23 -3.09
CA GLY A 162 -28.55 -2.47 -3.17
C GLY A 162 -29.37 -3.78 -3.21
N GLY A 163 -30.61 -3.75 -3.71
CA GLY A 163 -31.42 -4.95 -3.94
C GLY A 163 -30.70 -6.02 -4.80
N SER A 164 -29.77 -5.64 -5.67
CA SER A 164 -28.97 -6.56 -6.49
C SER A 164 -27.60 -6.86 -5.87
N GLY A 165 -27.36 -8.13 -5.57
CA GLY A 165 -26.05 -8.79 -5.68
C GLY A 165 -24.77 -8.34 -4.95
N GLU A 166 -24.65 -7.20 -4.27
CA GLU A 166 -23.35 -6.86 -3.66
C GLU A 166 -23.21 -7.44 -2.24
N GLU A 167 -22.51 -8.57 -2.15
CA GLU A 167 -21.86 -9.01 -0.91
C GLU A 167 -20.91 -7.91 -0.44
N HIS A 168 -21.19 -7.35 0.75
CA HIS A 168 -20.38 -6.37 1.47
C HIS A 168 -20.31 -4.96 0.85
N GLY A 169 -21.27 -4.11 1.24
CA GLY A 169 -21.18 -2.65 1.01
C GLY A 169 -22.50 -1.95 0.68
N SER A 170 -23.55 -2.08 1.51
CA SER A 170 -24.77 -1.31 1.24
C SER A 170 -24.52 0.20 1.40
N LYS A 171 -24.80 1.00 0.36
CA LYS A 171 -24.81 2.48 0.38
C LYS A 171 -26.02 3.06 1.15
N THR A 172 -26.51 2.36 2.16
CA THR A 172 -27.60 2.87 3.01
C THR A 172 -26.97 3.75 4.10
N PRO A 173 -27.19 5.08 4.08
CA PRO A 173 -26.60 5.94 5.09
C PRO A 173 -27.19 5.63 6.47
N PRO A 174 -26.39 5.69 7.53
CA PRO A 174 -26.91 5.49 8.87
C PRO A 174 -27.90 6.61 9.24
N PRO A 175 -28.95 6.31 10.04
CA PRO A 175 -29.90 7.30 10.55
C PRO A 175 -29.19 8.51 11.16
N PRO A 176 -29.77 9.72 11.17
CA PRO A 176 -29.25 10.81 11.99
C PRO A 176 -29.20 10.40 13.47
N LEU A 177 -28.23 10.90 14.24
CA LEU A 177 -28.21 10.64 15.69
C LEU A 177 -29.45 11.30 16.32
N PRO A 178 -30.24 10.55 17.13
CA PRO A 178 -31.36 11.15 17.82
C PRO A 178 -30.85 12.15 18.86
N LEU A 179 -31.66 13.17 19.15
CA LEU A 179 -31.26 14.24 20.05
C LEU A 179 -30.90 13.76 21.45
N VAL A 180 -31.56 12.69 21.91
CA VAL A 180 -31.33 12.01 23.18
C VAL A 180 -29.91 11.46 23.29
N CYS A 181 -29.26 11.10 22.18
CA CYS A 181 -27.87 10.66 22.23
C CYS A 181 -26.91 11.78 22.63
N TYR A 182 -27.31 13.05 22.55
CA TYR A 182 -26.41 14.16 22.81
C TYR A 182 -26.23 14.47 24.29
N HIS A 183 -27.18 14.21 25.22
CA HIS A 183 -27.04 14.37 26.69
C HIS A 183 -26.02 15.44 27.16
N ASN A 184 -26.04 16.65 26.57
CA ASN A 184 -25.02 17.72 26.74
C ASN A 184 -23.54 17.39 26.42
N ASN A 185 -23.23 16.21 25.89
CA ASN A 185 -21.93 15.83 25.36
C ASN A 185 -21.66 16.48 24.00
N LEU A 186 -20.37 16.70 23.73
CA LEU A 186 -19.86 17.11 22.42
C LEU A 186 -19.53 15.86 21.59
N TYR A 187 -20.02 15.85 20.35
CA TYR A 187 -19.72 14.82 19.37
C TYR A 187 -18.96 15.43 18.20
N LEU A 188 -17.86 14.80 17.79
CA LEU A 188 -17.13 15.20 16.60
C LEU A 188 -17.81 14.63 15.36
N GLU A 189 -18.22 15.52 14.44
CA GLU A 189 -18.63 15.14 13.09
C GLU A 189 -17.41 14.96 12.19
N LYS A 190 -16.53 15.95 12.18
CA LYS A 190 -15.36 15.97 11.31
C LYS A 190 -14.25 16.83 11.90
N ALA A 191 -13.01 16.41 11.72
CA ALA A 191 -11.80 17.18 11.98
C ALA A 191 -11.10 17.53 10.67
N ASP A 192 -11.05 18.81 10.33
CA ASP A 192 -10.25 19.31 9.22
C ASP A 192 -8.86 19.72 9.74
N ILE A 193 -7.82 19.26 9.05
CA ILE A 193 -6.44 19.60 9.43
C ILE A 193 -6.07 20.95 8.81
N ILE A 194 -5.82 21.95 9.67
CA ILE A 194 -5.42 23.29 9.24
C ILE A 194 -3.95 23.23 8.83
N ARG A 195 -3.66 23.42 7.55
CA ARG A 195 -2.30 23.48 7.00
C ARG A 195 -2.01 24.81 6.33
N ASP A 196 -0.76 25.23 6.47
CA ASP A 196 -0.13 26.26 5.67
C ASP A 196 0.77 25.59 4.60
N LYS A 197 1.28 26.36 3.62
CA LYS A 197 2.06 25.86 2.47
C LYS A 197 3.26 24.96 2.85
N ALA A 198 3.78 25.10 4.07
CA ALA A 198 4.93 24.32 4.56
C ALA A 198 4.69 23.52 5.85
N ARG A 199 3.62 23.80 6.63
CA ARG A 199 3.45 23.19 7.97
C ARG A 199 2.00 23.04 8.40
N THR A 200 1.72 22.07 9.25
CA THR A 200 0.41 21.92 9.91
C THR A 200 0.30 22.90 11.07
N ARG A 201 -0.78 23.70 11.09
CA ARG A 201 -1.04 24.71 12.13
C ARG A 201 -1.90 24.19 13.27
N GLY A 202 -2.82 23.26 13.00
CA GLY A 202 -3.75 22.77 14.02
C GLY A 202 -4.91 21.98 13.44
N LEU A 203 -5.99 21.90 14.21
CA LEU A 203 -7.21 21.19 13.88
C LEU A 203 -8.41 22.14 13.95
N LYS A 204 -9.32 21.98 12.99
CA LYS A 204 -10.65 22.58 12.99
C LYS A 204 -11.68 21.46 13.21
N LEU A 205 -12.37 21.53 14.34
CA LEU A 205 -13.29 20.50 14.81
C LEU A 205 -14.73 20.97 14.62
N HIS A 206 -15.51 20.19 13.88
CA HIS A 206 -16.95 20.39 13.71
C HIS A 206 -17.68 19.50 14.71
N LEU A 207 -18.32 20.14 15.69
CA LEU A 207 -18.90 19.51 16.86
C LEU A 207 -20.42 19.66 16.87
N PHE A 208 -21.11 18.65 17.40
CA PHE A 208 -22.54 18.68 17.69
C PHE A 208 -22.82 18.55 19.17
N THR A 209 -23.84 19.27 19.63
CA THR A 209 -24.36 19.14 20.99
C THR A 209 -25.86 19.45 21.03
N GLU A 210 -26.48 19.12 22.16
CA GLU A 210 -27.86 19.49 22.47
C GLU A 210 -27.90 20.97 22.88
N GLY A 211 -28.80 21.74 22.29
CA GLY A 211 -28.98 23.16 22.61
C GLY A 211 -30.45 23.51 22.83
N SER A 212 -30.69 24.48 23.72
CA SER A 212 -32.00 25.11 23.90
C SER A 212 -32.08 26.40 23.07
N SER A 213 -33.21 26.65 22.42
CA SER A 213 -33.45 27.89 21.67
C SER A 213 -33.77 29.02 22.65
N GLY A 214 -33.00 30.12 22.62
CA GLY A 214 -33.06 31.23 23.58
C GLY A 214 -34.30 32.15 23.49
N THR A 215 -35.42 31.67 22.96
CA THR A 215 -36.67 32.43 22.86
C THR A 215 -37.79 31.61 23.47
N ARG A 216 -38.63 32.25 24.30
CA ARG A 216 -39.68 31.69 25.17
C ARG A 216 -40.82 30.93 24.46
N ALA A 217 -40.53 30.08 23.47
CA ALA A 217 -41.49 29.20 22.83
C ALA A 217 -40.90 27.78 22.69
N LEU A 218 -41.40 26.91 23.56
CA LEU A 218 -41.37 25.44 23.54
C LEU A 218 -39.99 24.76 23.75
N LEU A 219 -39.96 23.96 24.82
CA LEU A 219 -38.90 23.13 25.41
C LEU A 219 -38.38 21.98 24.51
N GLU A 220 -38.37 22.13 23.18
CA GLU A 220 -37.85 21.08 22.31
C GLU A 220 -36.33 21.25 22.13
N PRO A 221 -35.51 20.26 22.55
CA PRO A 221 -34.08 20.30 22.31
C PRO A 221 -33.80 20.36 20.80
N LYS A 222 -32.86 21.20 20.39
CA LYS A 222 -32.41 21.28 19.00
C LYS A 222 -30.93 20.93 18.89
N LYS A 223 -30.56 20.31 17.77
CA LYS A 223 -29.17 20.04 17.43
C LYS A 223 -28.45 21.36 17.17
N ARG A 224 -27.39 21.63 17.92
CA ARG A 224 -26.52 22.80 17.73
C ARG A 224 -25.19 22.39 17.13
N CYS A 225 -24.79 23.06 16.07
CA CYS A 225 -23.50 22.87 15.40
C CYS A 225 -22.50 23.92 15.91
N LEU A 226 -21.30 23.49 16.28
CA LEU A 226 -20.23 24.32 16.78
C LEU A 226 -18.97 24.03 15.98
N THR A 227 -18.23 25.07 15.61
CA THR A 227 -16.91 24.91 14.98
C THR A 227 -15.86 25.50 15.92
N LYS A 228 -14.85 24.69 16.27
CA LYS A 228 -13.78 25.07 17.21
C LYS A 228 -12.43 24.81 16.57
N GLU A 229 -11.50 25.74 16.72
CA GLU A 229 -10.14 25.60 16.21
C GLU A 229 -9.20 25.44 17.38
N VAL A 230 -8.28 24.49 17.27
CA VAL A 230 -7.24 24.20 18.27
C VAL A 230 -5.91 24.11 17.55
N LEU A 231 -4.97 24.97 17.91
CA LEU A 231 -3.71 25.18 17.21
C LEU A 231 -2.51 24.63 17.97
N PHE A 232 -1.45 24.28 17.24
CA PHE A 232 -0.18 24.00 17.88
C PHE A 232 0.33 25.26 18.61
N GLY A 233 0.67 25.10 19.88
CA GLY A 233 1.06 26.22 20.75
C GLY A 233 -0.03 26.71 21.71
N ASP A 234 -1.29 26.36 21.48
CA ASP A 234 -2.39 26.70 22.40
C ASP A 234 -2.12 26.14 23.80
N THR A 235 -2.55 26.86 24.83
CA THR A 235 -2.39 26.47 26.23
C THR A 235 -3.44 25.44 26.65
N CYS A 236 -3.26 24.82 27.82
CA CYS A 236 -4.31 23.98 28.40
C CYS A 236 -5.63 24.74 28.60
N GLU A 237 -5.59 26.02 29.00
CA GLU A 237 -6.79 26.83 29.19
C GLU A 237 -7.53 27.09 27.87
N ASP A 238 -6.79 27.35 26.79
CA ASP A 238 -7.37 27.54 25.46
C ASP A 238 -8.11 26.28 24.99
N VAL A 239 -7.49 25.11 25.20
CA VAL A 239 -8.11 23.81 24.86
C VAL A 239 -9.34 23.52 25.71
N LEU A 240 -9.28 23.78 27.02
CA LEU A 240 -10.42 23.60 27.92
C LEU A 240 -11.58 24.53 27.56
N SER A 241 -11.29 25.76 27.15
CA SER A 241 -12.28 26.73 26.67
C SER A 241 -12.90 26.30 25.33
N ALA A 242 -12.11 25.69 24.45
CA ALA A 242 -12.57 25.24 23.14
C ALA A 242 -13.41 23.94 23.22
N LEU A 243 -12.93 22.93 23.95
CA LEU A 243 -13.44 21.55 23.92
C LEU A 243 -14.06 21.07 25.23
N GLY A 244 -13.95 21.85 26.31
CA GLY A 244 -14.36 21.43 27.64
C GLY A 244 -13.36 20.48 28.32
N ALA A 245 -13.76 19.97 29.48
CA ALA A 245 -12.93 19.09 30.28
C ALA A 245 -12.63 17.76 29.56
N PRO A 246 -11.37 17.27 29.58
CA PRO A 246 -11.03 15.99 29.00
C PRO A 246 -11.66 14.84 29.80
N SER A 247 -11.91 13.72 29.12
CA SER A 247 -12.42 12.51 29.79
C SER A 247 -11.40 11.93 30.77
N ARG A 248 -10.11 12.03 30.44
CA ARG A 248 -9.01 11.62 31.32
C ARG A 248 -7.75 12.45 31.05
N VAL A 249 -6.94 12.64 32.09
CA VAL A 249 -5.59 13.19 31.97
C VAL A 249 -4.58 12.07 32.22
N PHE A 250 -3.65 11.86 31.29
CA PHE A 250 -2.62 10.83 31.40
C PHE A 250 -1.23 11.46 31.38
N TYR A 251 -0.40 11.18 32.38
CA TYR A 251 0.98 11.64 32.43
C TYR A 251 1.89 10.61 31.79
N LYS A 252 2.75 11.04 30.87
CA LYS A 252 3.70 10.14 30.23
C LYS A 252 4.61 9.54 31.31
N ALA A 253 4.55 8.22 31.47
CA ALA A 253 5.51 7.51 32.32
C ALA A 253 6.93 7.76 31.76
N GLU A 254 7.90 8.00 32.65
CA GLU A 254 9.29 8.11 32.24
C GLU A 254 9.71 6.86 31.45
N ASP A 255 10.48 7.07 30.39
CA ASP A 255 10.86 6.04 29.43
C ASP A 255 11.54 4.86 30.15
N LYS A 256 10.81 3.74 30.29
CA LYS A 256 11.28 2.54 31.00
C LYS A 256 12.51 1.90 30.37
N MET A 257 12.97 2.35 29.19
CA MET A 257 14.25 1.92 28.61
C MET A 257 15.47 2.76 29.08
N ARG A 258 15.28 3.90 29.76
CA ARG A 258 16.40 4.73 30.28
C ARG A 258 17.16 4.09 31.44
N ILE A 259 16.58 3.10 32.13
CA ILE A 259 17.23 2.38 33.24
C ILE A 259 18.38 1.49 32.77
N HIS A 260 18.45 1.16 31.48
CA HIS A 260 19.57 0.44 30.85
C HIS A 260 20.62 1.37 30.24
N SER A 261 20.48 2.70 30.39
CA SER A 261 21.47 3.66 29.94
C SER A 261 22.64 3.73 30.94
N PRO A 262 23.91 3.65 30.49
CA PRO A 262 25.10 3.63 31.36
C PRO A 262 25.33 4.94 32.15
N HIS A 263 24.45 5.94 32.02
CA HIS A 263 24.53 7.23 32.70
C HIS A 263 23.40 7.49 33.71
N ALA A 264 22.74 6.44 34.23
CA ALA A 264 21.58 6.54 35.14
C ALA A 264 21.80 7.36 36.42
N HIS A 265 23.06 7.60 36.84
CA HIS A 265 23.38 8.29 38.10
C HIS A 265 23.66 9.79 37.99
N LYS A 266 23.62 10.41 36.79
CA LYS A 266 23.72 11.87 36.70
C LYS A 266 22.37 12.51 37.03
N ARG A 267 22.26 12.99 38.28
CA ARG A 267 21.21 13.87 38.84
C ARG A 267 20.50 14.70 37.76
N ASP A 268 19.20 14.49 37.59
CA ASP A 268 18.34 15.45 36.92
C ASP A 268 17.17 15.78 37.86
N LYS A 269 17.03 17.06 38.21
CA LYS A 269 15.91 17.60 38.98
C LYS A 269 14.61 17.15 38.30
N THR A 270 13.66 16.63 39.07
CA THR A 270 12.31 16.20 38.65
C THR A 270 11.75 17.06 37.52
N ARG A 271 11.96 16.63 36.27
CA ARG A 271 11.34 17.27 35.09
C ARG A 271 9.92 16.73 35.05
N ARG A 272 8.93 17.60 35.27
CA ARG A 272 7.52 17.29 35.05
C ARG A 272 7.38 16.56 33.70
N SER A 273 6.65 15.46 33.67
CA SER A 273 6.43 14.69 32.45
C SER A 273 5.37 15.35 31.58
N ASP A 274 5.56 15.26 30.25
CA ASP A 274 4.53 15.67 29.29
C ASP A 274 3.23 14.89 29.58
N PHE A 275 2.08 15.50 29.36
CA PHE A 275 0.79 14.90 29.71
C PHE A 275 -0.23 15.05 28.57
N PHE A 276 -1.19 14.15 28.56
CA PHE A 276 -2.24 14.05 27.56
C PHE A 276 -3.58 14.46 28.14
N TYR A 277 -4.36 15.20 27.36
CA TYR A 277 -5.81 15.26 27.50
C TYR A 277 -6.43 14.25 26.54
N ASN A 278 -7.14 13.27 27.09
CA ASN A 278 -7.82 12.23 26.34
C ASN A 278 -9.30 12.59 26.18
N TYR A 279 -9.75 12.74 24.94
CA TYR A 279 -11.16 12.97 24.61
C TYR A 279 -11.71 11.73 23.90
N PHE A 280 -12.09 10.72 24.68
CA PHE A 280 -12.55 9.42 24.15
C PHE A 280 -13.73 9.55 23.19
N THR A 281 -14.66 10.46 23.47
CA THR A 281 -15.87 10.71 22.66
C THR A 281 -15.59 11.44 21.35
N LEU A 282 -14.47 12.18 21.27
CA LEU A 282 -14.03 12.88 20.07
C LEU A 282 -12.99 12.08 19.28
N GLY A 283 -12.48 10.98 19.83
CA GLY A 283 -11.46 10.16 19.19
C GLY A 283 -10.10 10.84 19.09
N LEU A 284 -9.77 11.77 19.99
CA LEU A 284 -8.53 12.55 19.91
C LEU A 284 -7.81 12.63 21.26
N ASP A 285 -6.48 12.61 21.22
CA ASP A 285 -5.63 12.98 22.35
C ASP A 285 -4.77 14.19 22.01
N ILE A 286 -4.60 15.07 22.99
CA ILE A 286 -3.78 16.27 22.87
C ILE A 286 -2.63 16.16 23.87
N LEU A 287 -1.40 16.13 23.36
CA LEU A 287 -0.19 16.10 24.18
C LEU A 287 0.28 17.53 24.47
N PHE A 288 0.47 17.82 25.75
CA PHE A 288 1.00 19.08 26.25
C PHE A 288 2.43 18.92 26.73
N ASN A 289 3.23 19.95 26.46
CA ASN A 289 4.57 20.07 27.01
C ASN A 289 4.49 20.40 28.51
N ALA A 290 5.20 19.63 29.34
CA ALA A 290 5.14 19.80 30.79
C ALA A 290 5.66 21.15 31.29
N LYS A 291 6.54 21.81 30.53
CA LYS A 291 7.14 23.10 30.90
C LYS A 291 6.30 24.29 30.46
N THR A 292 5.83 24.27 29.22
CA THR A 292 5.10 25.41 28.63
C THR A 292 3.58 25.26 28.74
N GLN A 293 3.09 24.05 29.06
CA GLN A 293 1.67 23.71 29.04
C GLN A 293 0.98 24.00 27.69
N CYS A 294 1.76 23.99 26.61
CA CYS A 294 1.28 24.21 25.25
C CYS A 294 1.18 22.89 24.49
N ILE A 295 0.28 22.84 23.51
CA ILE A 295 0.11 21.69 22.62
C ILE A 295 1.39 21.42 21.83
N LYS A 296 1.82 20.16 21.88
CA LYS A 296 2.99 19.61 21.17
C LYS A 296 2.60 18.61 20.08
N LYS A 297 1.53 17.84 20.29
CA LYS A 297 1.11 16.77 19.38
C LYS A 297 -0.39 16.52 19.48
N PHE A 298 -1.03 16.31 18.34
CA PHE A 298 -2.37 15.72 18.26
C PHE A 298 -2.24 14.23 17.90
N VAL A 299 -3.06 13.39 18.51
CA VAL A 299 -3.22 11.98 18.18
C VAL A 299 -4.67 11.79 17.78
N LEU A 300 -4.92 11.42 16.53
CA LEU A 300 -6.27 11.16 16.01
C LEU A 300 -6.46 9.65 15.92
N HIS A 301 -7.46 9.12 16.61
CA HIS A 301 -7.73 7.70 16.68
C HIS A 301 -8.70 7.28 15.58
N THR A 302 -8.24 6.42 14.67
CA THR A 302 -9.07 5.85 13.60
C THR A 302 -9.98 4.73 14.07
N ASN A 303 -9.75 4.22 15.29
CA ASN A 303 -10.56 3.18 15.94
C ASN A 303 -10.85 1.97 15.04
N TYR A 304 -9.81 1.45 14.39
CA TYR A 304 -9.92 0.33 13.46
C TYR A 304 -10.14 -1.03 14.19
N PRO A 305 -11.04 -1.91 13.73
CA PRO A 305 -11.23 -3.25 14.30
C PRO A 305 -9.93 -4.06 14.38
N GLY A 306 -9.71 -4.78 15.48
CA GLY A 306 -8.49 -5.57 15.70
C GLY A 306 -7.31 -4.78 16.30
N HIS A 307 -7.36 -3.45 16.33
CA HIS A 307 -6.39 -2.63 17.08
C HIS A 307 -6.73 -2.62 18.58
N TYR A 308 -5.72 -2.56 19.46
CA TYR A 308 -5.94 -2.63 20.92
C TYR A 308 -6.78 -1.46 21.49
N ASN A 309 -6.76 -0.29 20.85
CA ASN A 309 -7.60 0.86 21.20
C ASN A 309 -9.06 0.72 20.70
N PHE A 310 -9.39 -0.36 19.99
CA PHE A 310 -10.74 -0.58 19.51
C PHE A 310 -11.72 -0.61 20.68
N ASN A 311 -12.84 0.11 20.54
CA ASN A 311 -13.87 0.26 21.59
C ASN A 311 -13.47 1.16 22.79
N MET A 312 -12.23 1.66 22.86
CA MET A 312 -11.83 2.67 23.86
C MET A 312 -12.13 4.10 23.42
N TYR A 313 -11.93 4.39 22.14
CA TYR A 313 -12.17 5.70 21.53
C TYR A 313 -13.31 5.61 20.53
N HIS A 314 -14.08 6.70 20.39
CA HIS A 314 -14.83 6.91 19.16
C HIS A 314 -13.85 7.14 18.01
N ARG A 315 -14.25 6.78 16.79
CA ARG A 315 -13.45 7.12 15.61
C ARG A 315 -13.45 8.63 15.41
N CYS A 316 -12.26 9.20 15.25
CA CYS A 316 -12.09 10.55 14.75
C CYS A 316 -12.19 10.54 13.22
N GLU A 317 -13.24 11.13 12.67
CA GLU A 317 -13.36 11.35 11.23
C GLU A 317 -12.55 12.59 10.84
N PHE A 318 -11.36 12.39 10.30
CA PHE A 318 -10.49 13.49 9.88
C PHE A 318 -10.27 13.50 8.37
N SER A 319 -10.13 14.69 7.81
CA SER A 319 -9.77 14.89 6.42
C SER A 319 -8.43 15.62 6.33
N LEU A 320 -7.48 14.99 5.65
CA LEU A 320 -6.18 15.55 5.34
C LEU A 320 -6.10 15.81 3.85
N THR A 321 -6.27 17.06 3.43
CA THR A 321 -5.96 17.45 2.06
C THR A 321 -4.44 17.53 1.92
N LEU A 322 -3.86 16.52 1.27
CA LEU A 322 -2.48 16.58 0.83
C LEU A 322 -2.45 17.45 -0.44
N PRO A 323 -1.53 18.43 -0.57
CA PRO A 323 -1.28 19.04 -1.87
C PRO A 323 -0.91 17.92 -2.84
N PRO A 324 -1.34 17.98 -4.12
CA PRO A 324 -0.96 16.98 -5.10
C PRO A 324 0.57 16.86 -5.07
N GLU A 325 1.06 15.65 -4.76
CA GLU A 325 2.48 15.35 -4.93
C GLU A 325 2.81 15.64 -6.40
N ASN A 326 3.64 16.64 -6.64
CA ASN A 326 4.35 16.73 -7.91
C ASN A 326 5.33 15.55 -7.95
N ASN A 327 4.82 14.35 -8.27
CA ASN A 327 5.60 13.12 -8.41
C ASN A 327 6.70 13.25 -9.46
N SER A 328 6.62 14.23 -10.36
CA SER A 328 7.69 14.60 -11.28
C SER A 328 8.96 15.10 -10.55
N THR A 329 8.82 15.78 -9.41
CA THR A 329 9.95 16.42 -8.73
C THR A 329 10.64 15.49 -7.72
N GLU A 330 9.95 14.52 -7.11
CA GLU A 330 10.61 13.52 -6.25
C GLU A 330 11.22 12.36 -7.05
N SER A 331 10.51 11.84 -8.06
CA SER A 331 11.08 10.82 -8.95
C SER A 331 12.30 11.37 -9.71
N GLY A 332 12.27 12.63 -10.16
CA GLY A 332 13.43 13.30 -10.75
C GLY A 332 14.64 13.35 -9.79
N LYS A 333 14.42 13.71 -8.52
CA LYS A 333 15.50 13.76 -7.50
C LYS A 333 16.10 12.38 -7.20
N LEU A 334 15.27 11.33 -7.16
CA LEU A 334 15.73 9.95 -6.97
C LEU A 334 16.54 9.46 -8.17
N ILE A 335 16.12 9.83 -9.40
CA ILE A 335 16.86 9.56 -10.63
C ILE A 335 18.20 10.32 -10.63
N ASP A 336 18.22 11.58 -10.19
CA ASP A 336 19.44 12.39 -10.10
C ASP A 336 20.42 11.81 -9.07
N ALA A 337 19.93 11.40 -7.88
CA ALA A 337 20.74 10.75 -6.86
C ALA A 337 21.27 9.38 -7.32
N GLY A 338 20.45 8.59 -7.99
CA GLY A 338 20.85 7.31 -8.59
C GLY A 338 21.88 7.49 -9.72
N GLY A 339 21.70 8.51 -10.57
CA GLY A 339 22.62 8.86 -11.64
C GLY A 339 23.97 9.36 -11.11
N ALA A 340 23.96 10.19 -10.07
CA ALA A 340 25.18 10.66 -9.40
C ALA A 340 25.93 9.49 -8.73
N ALA A 341 25.23 8.62 -8.01
CA ALA A 341 25.82 7.44 -7.38
C ALA A 341 26.40 6.47 -8.43
N GLY A 342 25.68 6.19 -9.51
CA GLY A 342 26.15 5.36 -10.60
C GLY A 342 27.40 5.92 -11.29
N THR A 343 27.39 7.23 -11.58
CA THR A 343 28.54 7.93 -12.17
C THR A 343 29.76 7.87 -11.26
N PHE A 344 29.57 8.05 -9.95
CA PHE A 344 30.67 7.95 -9.00
C PHE A 344 31.26 6.54 -8.97
N VAL A 345 30.42 5.50 -8.92
CA VAL A 345 30.88 4.10 -8.94
C VAL A 345 31.69 3.83 -10.20
N ASP A 346 31.21 4.30 -11.35
CA ASP A 346 31.91 4.16 -12.62
C ASP A 346 33.28 4.84 -12.61
N ILE A 347 33.42 6.01 -11.99
CA ILE A 347 34.71 6.72 -11.83
C ILE A 347 35.62 6.01 -10.83
N ALA A 348 35.09 5.65 -9.66
CA ALA A 348 35.87 5.09 -8.56
C ALA A 348 36.46 3.73 -8.93
N LEU A 349 35.67 2.88 -9.60
CA LEU A 349 36.09 1.54 -9.95
C LEU A 349 36.71 1.46 -11.35
N PHE A 350 36.64 2.52 -12.18
CA PHE A 350 37.11 2.53 -13.58
C PHE A 350 38.44 1.80 -13.81
N PRO A 351 39.46 1.94 -12.94
CA PRO A 351 40.72 1.23 -13.10
C PRO A 351 40.59 -0.29 -13.14
N LEU A 352 39.71 -0.89 -12.34
CA LEU A 352 39.49 -2.35 -12.30
C LEU A 352 38.88 -2.85 -13.62
N ASP A 353 37.95 -2.09 -14.21
CA ASP A 353 37.37 -2.45 -15.49
C ASP A 353 38.40 -2.34 -16.62
N THR A 354 39.29 -1.34 -16.59
CA THR A 354 40.39 -1.26 -17.55
C THR A 354 41.37 -2.43 -17.43
N LEU A 355 41.71 -2.85 -16.21
CA LEU A 355 42.55 -4.04 -15.97
C LEU A 355 41.88 -5.30 -16.51
N LYS A 356 40.58 -5.48 -16.26
CA LYS A 356 39.77 -6.56 -16.82
C LYS A 356 39.86 -6.58 -18.34
N THR A 357 39.54 -5.47 -19.03
CA THR A 357 39.53 -5.41 -20.50
C THR A 357 40.90 -5.72 -21.11
N ARG A 358 41.99 -5.27 -20.48
CA ARG A 358 43.36 -5.56 -20.93
C ARG A 358 43.74 -7.03 -20.78
N LEU A 359 43.36 -7.66 -19.67
CA LEU A 359 43.58 -9.09 -19.44
C LEU A 359 42.76 -9.96 -20.42
N GLN A 360 41.58 -9.49 -20.82
CA GLN A 360 40.70 -10.19 -21.77
C GLN A 360 41.08 -9.96 -23.24
N SER A 361 41.92 -8.98 -23.54
CA SER A 361 42.36 -8.65 -24.90
C SER A 361 43.25 -9.74 -25.50
N LYS A 362 43.07 -10.02 -26.79
CA LYS A 362 43.95 -10.95 -27.55
C LYS A 362 45.41 -10.49 -27.59
N GLN A 363 45.67 -9.19 -27.49
CA GLN A 363 47.02 -8.62 -27.56
C GLN A 363 47.83 -8.84 -26.27
N GLY A 364 47.17 -9.23 -25.17
CA GLY A 364 47.78 -9.43 -23.86
C GLY A 364 47.93 -8.15 -23.04
N PHE A 365 48.17 -8.32 -21.73
CA PHE A 365 48.14 -7.25 -20.74
C PHE A 365 49.23 -6.18 -20.92
N LEU A 366 50.48 -6.60 -21.17
CA LEU A 366 51.60 -5.66 -21.29
C LEU A 366 51.51 -4.81 -22.56
N LYS A 367 51.14 -5.41 -23.70
CA LYS A 367 51.02 -4.71 -24.99
C LYS A 367 49.85 -3.71 -25.03
N THR A 368 48.85 -3.90 -24.18
CA THR A 368 47.68 -3.00 -24.07
C THR A 368 47.86 -1.88 -23.04
N GLY A 369 49.09 -1.69 -22.53
CA GLY A 369 49.45 -0.59 -21.63
C GLY A 369 49.59 -0.97 -20.14
N GLY A 370 49.43 -2.26 -19.80
CA GLY A 370 49.68 -2.78 -18.44
C GLY A 370 48.88 -2.03 -17.36
N PHE A 371 49.58 -1.41 -16.41
CA PHE A 371 48.98 -0.61 -15.32
C PHE A 371 48.92 0.90 -15.62
N THR A 372 49.34 1.35 -16.80
CA THR A 372 49.40 2.79 -17.13
C THR A 372 48.10 3.27 -17.76
N SER A 373 47.78 4.57 -17.63
CA SER A 373 46.62 5.18 -18.31
C SER A 373 45.27 4.45 -18.07
N LEU A 374 44.96 4.13 -16.82
CA LEU A 374 43.79 3.31 -16.46
C LEU A 374 42.44 3.98 -16.71
N TYR A 375 42.40 5.32 -16.83
CA TYR A 375 41.17 6.09 -17.08
C TYR A 375 40.86 6.34 -18.57
N LYS A 376 41.66 5.79 -19.50
CA LYS A 376 41.41 5.93 -20.94
C LYS A 376 40.12 5.22 -21.33
N GLY A 377 39.10 6.00 -21.73
CA GLY A 377 37.80 5.49 -22.14
C GLY A 377 36.63 5.94 -21.25
N ILE A 378 36.87 6.75 -20.22
CA ILE A 378 35.82 7.21 -19.30
C ILE A 378 34.79 8.14 -19.96
N GLY A 379 35.21 9.00 -20.89
CA GLY A 379 34.32 9.99 -21.54
C GLY A 379 33.04 9.39 -22.16
N PRO A 380 33.14 8.36 -23.03
CA PRO A 380 31.98 7.66 -23.55
C PRO A 380 31.02 7.13 -22.47
N VAL A 381 31.55 6.64 -21.34
CA VAL A 381 30.75 6.09 -20.23
C VAL A 381 29.94 7.19 -19.54
N LEU A 382 30.55 8.33 -19.26
CA LEU A 382 29.86 9.47 -18.62
C LEU A 382 28.74 10.01 -19.50
N ILE A 383 28.93 10.03 -20.82
CA ILE A 383 27.91 10.52 -21.77
C ILE A 383 26.80 9.46 -21.96
N GLY A 384 27.17 8.17 -21.98
CA GLY A 384 26.27 7.08 -22.34
C GLY A 384 25.42 6.51 -21.21
N THR A 385 25.82 6.66 -19.96
CA THR A 385 25.18 6.02 -18.79
C THR A 385 23.75 6.51 -18.57
N ALA A 386 23.55 7.83 -18.45
CA ALA A 386 22.22 8.39 -18.20
C ALA A 386 21.21 8.09 -19.33
N PRO A 387 21.55 8.26 -20.63
CA PRO A 387 20.64 7.89 -21.73
C PRO A 387 20.29 6.40 -21.75
N THR A 388 21.26 5.53 -21.44
CA THR A 388 21.03 4.08 -21.38
C THR A 388 20.05 3.71 -20.27
N ALA A 389 20.22 4.29 -19.07
CA ALA A 389 19.32 4.06 -17.94
C ALA A 389 17.91 4.61 -18.22
N ALA A 390 17.81 5.81 -18.78
CA ALA A 390 16.53 6.40 -19.17
C ALA A 390 15.77 5.51 -20.16
N LEU A 391 16.46 5.01 -21.20
CA LEU A 391 15.84 4.12 -22.19
C LEU A 391 15.36 2.80 -21.57
N PHE A 392 16.12 2.24 -20.62
CA PHE A 392 15.70 1.06 -19.86
C PHE A 392 14.42 1.32 -19.06
N PHE A 393 14.38 2.37 -18.24
CA PHE A 393 13.23 2.64 -17.39
C PHE A 393 11.97 3.03 -18.19
N LEU A 394 12.13 3.83 -19.25
CA LEU A 394 11.01 4.19 -20.13
C LEU A 394 10.38 2.96 -20.76
N THR A 395 11.19 2.06 -21.31
CA THR A 395 10.68 0.82 -21.92
C THR A 395 10.07 -0.12 -20.90
N TYR A 396 10.65 -0.19 -19.70
CA TYR A 396 10.13 -1.01 -18.61
C TYR A 396 8.76 -0.55 -18.12
N GLU A 397 8.58 0.75 -17.89
CA GLU A 397 7.30 1.33 -17.44
C GLU A 397 6.21 1.22 -18.51
N GLU A 398 6.55 1.44 -19.78
CA GLU A 398 5.60 1.27 -20.89
C GLU A 398 5.09 -0.17 -20.99
N ILE A 399 5.98 -1.17 -20.90
CA ILE A 399 5.58 -2.58 -20.94
C ILE A 399 4.64 -2.92 -19.77
N LYS A 400 4.97 -2.48 -18.56
CA LYS A 400 4.12 -2.70 -17.38
C LYS A 400 2.74 -2.08 -17.53
N THR A 401 2.68 -0.80 -17.93
CA THR A 401 1.43 -0.05 -18.09
C THR A 401 0.48 -0.71 -19.09
N ILE A 402 1.03 -1.35 -20.14
CA ILE A 402 0.23 -2.02 -21.17
C ILE A 402 -0.19 -3.44 -20.73
N LEU A 403 0.69 -4.20 -20.05
CA LEU A 403 0.47 -5.63 -19.78
C LEU A 403 -0.15 -5.93 -18.39
N GLU A 404 0.14 -5.13 -17.35
CA GLU A 404 -0.39 -5.37 -15.99
C GLU A 404 -1.93 -5.40 -15.92
N PRO A 405 -2.69 -4.52 -16.61
CA PRO A 405 -4.15 -4.56 -16.59
C PRO A 405 -4.75 -5.77 -17.32
N ARG A 406 -3.96 -6.51 -18.10
CA ARG A 406 -4.42 -7.57 -19.00
C ARG A 406 -4.13 -8.98 -18.50
N ILE A 407 -3.42 -9.12 -17.37
CA ILE A 407 -2.90 -10.40 -16.87
C ILE A 407 -3.27 -10.56 -15.40
N SER A 408 -3.62 -11.78 -14.99
CA SER A 408 -3.90 -12.13 -13.59
C SER A 408 -2.66 -12.00 -12.70
N MET A 409 -2.87 -11.67 -11.42
CA MET A 409 -1.82 -11.37 -10.43
C MET A 409 -0.74 -12.48 -10.29
N ASP A 410 -1.10 -13.74 -10.53
CA ASP A 410 -0.17 -14.87 -10.41
C ASP A 410 1.01 -14.82 -11.40
N TYR A 411 0.85 -14.09 -12.52
CA TYR A 411 1.86 -13.97 -13.56
C TYR A 411 2.68 -12.67 -13.50
N TYR A 412 2.55 -11.87 -12.44
CA TYR A 412 3.27 -10.59 -12.34
C TYR A 412 4.79 -10.77 -12.25
N THR A 413 5.28 -11.76 -11.49
CA THR A 413 6.72 -12.04 -11.39
C THR A 413 7.36 -12.37 -12.76
N PRO A 414 6.86 -13.35 -13.54
CA PRO A 414 7.41 -13.62 -14.87
C PRO A 414 7.17 -12.46 -15.85
N LEU A 415 6.08 -11.70 -15.71
CA LEU A 415 5.84 -10.49 -16.49
C LEU A 415 6.93 -9.44 -16.25
N HIS A 416 7.23 -9.10 -15.00
CA HIS A 416 8.25 -8.11 -14.67
C HIS A 416 9.64 -8.56 -15.14
N MET A 417 9.96 -9.85 -15.02
CA MET A 417 11.21 -10.41 -15.54
C MET A 417 11.29 -10.30 -17.06
N GLY A 418 10.21 -10.61 -17.78
CA GLY A 418 10.12 -10.47 -19.24
C GLY A 418 10.23 -9.00 -19.69
N ALA A 419 9.53 -8.10 -18.99
CA ALA A 419 9.60 -6.67 -19.24
C ALA A 419 11.03 -6.13 -19.04
N ALA A 420 11.70 -6.52 -17.97
CA ALA A 420 13.10 -6.14 -17.70
C ALA A 420 14.04 -6.68 -18.80
N ALA A 421 13.86 -7.92 -19.25
CA ALA A 421 14.68 -8.50 -20.33
C ALA A 421 14.51 -7.76 -21.66
N ILE A 422 13.28 -7.43 -22.05
CA ILE A 422 13.00 -6.64 -23.27
C ILE A 422 13.60 -5.23 -23.14
N SER A 423 13.41 -4.59 -21.99
CA SER A 423 13.95 -3.25 -21.71
C SER A 423 15.46 -3.22 -21.79
N GLU A 424 16.13 -4.26 -21.29
CA GLU A 424 17.58 -4.43 -21.37
C GLU A 424 18.06 -4.57 -22.82
N MET A 425 17.34 -5.32 -23.67
CA MET A 425 17.64 -5.42 -25.10
C MET A 425 17.53 -4.06 -25.80
N VAL A 426 16.51 -3.26 -25.49
CA VAL A 426 16.35 -1.92 -26.06
C VAL A 426 17.46 -0.99 -25.55
N ALA A 427 17.79 -1.04 -24.26
CA ALA A 427 18.89 -0.27 -23.68
C ALA A 427 20.26 -0.60 -24.32
N CYS A 428 20.45 -1.85 -24.78
CA CYS A 428 21.67 -2.25 -25.49
C CYS A 428 21.91 -1.50 -26.81
N LEU A 429 20.88 -0.88 -27.41
CA LEU A 429 21.05 -0.06 -28.62
C LEU A 429 21.94 1.17 -28.38
N LEU A 430 21.90 1.74 -27.17
CA LEU A 430 22.78 2.85 -26.76
C LEU A 430 24.03 2.36 -26.05
N ARG A 431 23.90 1.31 -25.24
CA ARG A 431 25.00 0.77 -24.42
C ARG A 431 26.14 0.20 -25.27
N VAL A 432 25.83 -0.56 -26.32
CA VAL A 432 26.83 -1.30 -27.10
C VAL A 432 27.83 -0.37 -27.81
N PRO A 433 27.42 0.70 -28.52
CA PRO A 433 28.34 1.70 -29.07
C PRO A 433 29.27 2.32 -28.01
N VAL A 434 28.71 2.68 -26.86
CA VAL A 434 29.46 3.27 -25.73
C VAL A 434 30.50 2.29 -25.20
N GLU A 435 30.12 1.03 -25.00
CA GLU A 435 31.02 -0.03 -24.54
C GLU A 435 32.14 -0.34 -25.55
N VAL A 436 31.84 -0.38 -26.85
CA VAL A 436 32.86 -0.62 -27.89
C VAL A 436 33.89 0.51 -27.89
N MET A 437 33.45 1.77 -27.79
CA MET A 437 34.34 2.92 -27.69
C MET A 437 35.18 2.90 -26.40
N LYS A 438 34.55 2.56 -25.26
CA LYS A 438 35.20 2.42 -23.96
C LYS A 438 36.31 1.35 -24.01
N GLN A 439 35.96 0.12 -24.39
CA GLN A 439 36.88 -1.02 -24.36
C GLN A 439 38.08 -0.85 -25.32
N ARG A 440 37.84 -0.32 -26.52
CA ARG A 440 38.93 -0.06 -27.48
C ARG A 440 39.92 1.00 -26.97
N ARG A 441 39.43 2.04 -26.29
CA ARG A 441 40.28 3.04 -25.63
C ARG A 441 41.04 2.45 -24.44
N GLN A 442 40.40 1.60 -23.63
CA GLN A 442 41.04 0.91 -22.50
C GLN A 442 42.18 -0.02 -22.95
N ALA A 443 41.98 -0.72 -24.07
CA ALA A 443 42.98 -1.61 -24.69
C ALA A 443 43.99 -0.88 -25.61
N GLN A 444 43.95 0.46 -25.68
CA GLN A 444 44.84 1.29 -26.50
C GLN A 444 44.85 0.95 -28.01
N VAL A 445 43.72 0.46 -28.53
CA VAL A 445 43.54 0.21 -29.95
C VAL A 445 43.40 1.54 -30.68
N HIS A 446 44.38 1.89 -31.51
CA HIS A 446 44.39 3.15 -32.26
C HIS A 446 43.59 3.01 -33.56
N ASP A 447 42.37 3.56 -33.59
CA ASP A 447 41.56 3.67 -34.81
C ASP A 447 41.96 4.93 -35.61
N ARG A 448 42.69 4.76 -36.73
CA ARG A 448 43.12 5.88 -37.62
C ARG A 448 42.03 6.44 -38.56
N LYS A 449 40.86 5.79 -38.65
CA LYS A 449 39.73 6.18 -39.52
C LYS A 449 38.45 6.35 -38.70
N SER A 450 37.48 7.11 -39.21
CA SER A 450 36.14 7.29 -38.62
C SER A 450 35.49 5.94 -38.24
N PHE A 451 34.67 5.98 -37.18
CA PHE A 451 33.95 4.80 -36.69
C PHE A 451 32.88 4.38 -37.69
N ASP A 452 32.93 3.12 -38.14
CA ASP A 452 31.87 2.52 -38.95
C ASP A 452 30.72 2.06 -38.03
N PHE A 453 29.46 2.31 -38.42
CA PHE A 453 28.28 1.85 -37.70
C PHE A 453 28.29 0.33 -37.49
N LYS A 454 28.74 -0.45 -38.48
CA LYS A 454 28.85 -1.92 -38.34
C LYS A 454 29.84 -2.33 -37.25
N LEU A 455 30.88 -1.51 -37.03
CA LEU A 455 31.90 -1.78 -36.02
C LEU A 455 31.41 -1.43 -34.61
N LEU A 456 30.63 -0.36 -34.47
CA LEU A 456 30.02 0.06 -33.20
C LEU A 456 29.02 -0.98 -32.67
N TYR A 457 28.28 -1.66 -33.56
CA TYR A 457 27.28 -2.69 -33.19
C TYR A 457 27.79 -4.14 -33.27
N ARG A 458 29.06 -4.36 -33.63
CA ARG A 458 29.68 -5.71 -33.79
C ARG A 458 29.57 -6.59 -32.54
N GLY A 459 29.43 -5.98 -31.36
CA GLY A 459 29.30 -6.66 -30.07
C GLY A 459 27.87 -6.85 -29.57
N TYR A 460 26.84 -6.49 -30.34
CA TYR A 460 25.46 -6.50 -29.82
C TYR A 460 25.00 -7.91 -29.40
N CYS A 461 25.07 -8.89 -30.29
CA CYS A 461 24.64 -10.26 -29.99
C CYS A 461 25.46 -10.92 -28.87
N SER A 462 26.77 -10.63 -28.80
CA SER A 462 27.61 -11.15 -27.71
C SER A 462 27.35 -10.46 -26.37
N THR A 463 26.90 -9.21 -26.38
CA THR A 463 26.47 -8.47 -25.19
C THR A 463 25.21 -9.08 -24.60
N VAL A 464 24.18 -9.26 -25.43
CA VAL A 464 22.91 -9.88 -25.04
C VAL A 464 23.12 -11.31 -24.55
N LEU A 465 23.93 -12.11 -25.27
CA LEU A 465 24.25 -13.48 -24.87
C LEU A 465 25.00 -13.56 -23.54
N ARG A 466 25.70 -12.51 -23.12
CA ARG A 466 26.33 -12.43 -21.80
C ARG A 466 25.36 -11.92 -20.72
N ASP A 467 24.51 -10.95 -21.04
CA ASP A 467 23.57 -10.35 -20.08
C ASP A 467 22.47 -11.30 -19.64
N MET A 468 21.85 -12.03 -20.57
CA MET A 468 20.74 -12.92 -20.21
C MET A 468 21.16 -14.03 -19.23
N PRO A 469 22.25 -14.79 -19.45
CA PRO A 469 22.73 -15.76 -18.47
C PRO A 469 23.13 -15.12 -17.14
N PHE A 470 23.68 -13.90 -17.16
CA PHE A 470 24.04 -13.20 -15.93
C PHE A 470 22.80 -12.92 -15.08
N SER A 471 21.74 -12.37 -15.68
CA SER A 471 20.47 -12.08 -15.02
C SER A 471 19.75 -13.36 -14.54
N ILE A 472 19.75 -14.42 -15.36
CA ILE A 472 19.12 -15.71 -15.02
C ILE A 472 19.77 -16.33 -13.77
N VAL A 473 21.06 -16.14 -13.55
CA VAL A 473 21.74 -16.62 -12.34
C VAL A 473 21.57 -15.62 -11.19
N GLN A 474 21.67 -14.31 -11.45
CA GLN A 474 21.70 -13.29 -10.40
C GLN A 474 20.39 -13.17 -9.64
N PHE A 475 19.25 -13.06 -10.33
CA PHE A 475 17.98 -12.77 -9.68
C PHE A 475 17.49 -13.92 -8.77
N PRO A 476 17.47 -15.20 -9.22
CA PRO A 476 17.09 -16.31 -8.34
C PRO A 476 18.03 -16.46 -7.15
N LEU A 477 19.33 -16.26 -7.35
CA LEU A 477 20.31 -16.35 -6.28
C LEU A 477 20.12 -15.21 -5.26
N TRP A 478 19.83 -14.00 -5.73
CA TRP A 478 19.51 -12.87 -4.86
C TRP A 478 18.24 -13.11 -4.03
N GLU A 479 17.17 -13.62 -4.64
CA GLU A 479 15.94 -13.98 -3.93
C GLU A 479 16.17 -15.10 -2.90
N TYR A 480 16.96 -16.12 -3.26
CA TYR A 480 17.32 -17.20 -2.36
C TYR A 480 18.10 -16.72 -1.13
N LEU A 481 19.09 -15.85 -1.34
CA LEU A 481 19.89 -15.26 -0.27
C LEU A 481 19.04 -14.37 0.65
N LYS A 482 18.17 -13.53 0.08
CA LYS A 482 17.20 -12.74 0.86
C LYS A 482 16.28 -13.63 1.68
N LYS A 483 15.67 -14.65 1.08
CA LYS A 483 14.74 -15.55 1.80
C LYS A 483 15.43 -16.27 2.96
N SER A 484 16.65 -16.76 2.74
CA SER A 484 17.45 -17.42 3.77
C SER A 484 17.83 -16.47 4.91
N TYR A 485 18.23 -15.24 4.58
CA TYR A 485 18.59 -14.23 5.58
C TYR A 485 17.38 -13.74 6.40
N ARG A 486 16.22 -13.59 5.75
CA ARG A 486 14.95 -13.24 6.41
C ARG A 486 14.53 -14.30 7.43
N PHE A 487 14.70 -15.57 7.09
CA PHE A 487 14.39 -16.68 7.99
C PHE A 487 15.31 -16.70 9.21
N TYR A 488 16.57 -16.30 9.06
CA TYR A 488 17.55 -16.29 10.14
C TYR A 488 17.32 -15.17 11.18
N ILE A 489 16.85 -13.99 10.77
CA ILE A 489 16.68 -12.83 11.67
C ILE A 489 15.22 -12.62 12.11
N GLU A 490 14.28 -13.38 11.56
CA GLU A 490 12.84 -13.30 11.88
C GLU A 490 12.25 -11.88 11.72
N ARG A 491 12.83 -11.06 10.82
CA ARG A 491 12.36 -9.70 10.51
C ARG A 491 12.45 -9.38 9.02
N GLU A 492 11.77 -8.30 8.62
CA GLU A 492 11.95 -7.72 7.28
C GLU A 492 13.39 -7.21 7.08
N ILE A 493 13.92 -7.43 5.88
CA ILE A 493 15.31 -7.11 5.50
C ILE A 493 15.42 -5.63 5.16
N TYR A 494 16.44 -4.95 5.69
CA TYR A 494 16.72 -3.56 5.33
C TYR A 494 17.26 -3.46 3.89
N PRO A 495 17.07 -2.32 3.20
CA PRO A 495 17.58 -2.13 1.84
C PRO A 495 19.09 -2.44 1.70
N VAL A 496 19.89 -2.08 2.71
CA VAL A 496 21.34 -2.33 2.74
C VAL A 496 21.68 -3.83 2.83
N GLU A 497 20.89 -4.60 3.56
CA GLU A 497 21.09 -6.04 3.70
C GLU A 497 20.70 -6.78 2.41
N SER A 498 19.60 -6.35 1.80
CA SER A 498 19.17 -6.82 0.47
C SER A 498 20.22 -6.52 -0.61
N ALA A 499 20.85 -5.35 -0.53
CA ALA A 499 21.96 -4.93 -1.37
C ALA A 499 23.20 -5.82 -1.22
N ILE A 500 23.57 -6.17 0.02
CA ILE A 500 24.69 -7.10 0.28
C ILE A 500 24.40 -8.47 -0.34
N CYS A 501 23.18 -9.00 -0.18
CA CYS A 501 22.76 -10.22 -0.86
C CYS A 501 22.88 -10.08 -2.39
N GLY A 502 22.53 -8.91 -2.93
CA GLY A 502 22.63 -8.60 -4.37
C GLY A 502 24.07 -8.55 -4.86
N ALA A 503 24.99 -7.97 -4.08
CA ALA A 503 26.42 -7.91 -4.41
C ALA A 503 27.06 -9.31 -4.43
N ILE A 504 26.72 -10.17 -3.46
CA ILE A 504 27.18 -11.57 -3.41
C ILE A 504 26.63 -12.35 -4.61
N ALA A 505 25.32 -12.25 -4.87
CA ALA A 505 24.69 -12.90 -6.01
C ALA A 505 25.31 -12.42 -7.34
N GLY A 506 25.52 -11.11 -7.49
CA GLY A 506 26.16 -10.51 -8.66
C GLY A 506 27.60 -11.00 -8.88
N GLY A 507 28.39 -11.12 -7.80
CA GLY A 507 29.74 -11.67 -7.86
C GLY A 507 29.79 -13.13 -8.33
N ILE A 508 28.86 -13.96 -7.86
CA ILE A 508 28.73 -15.37 -8.29
C ILE A 508 28.27 -15.44 -9.76
N SER A 509 27.30 -14.63 -10.16
CA SER A 509 26.87 -14.55 -11.57
C SER A 509 27.98 -14.05 -12.48
N ALA A 510 28.81 -13.12 -12.01
CA ALA A 510 29.96 -12.61 -12.74
C ALA A 510 30.99 -13.71 -12.98
N ALA A 511 31.26 -14.51 -11.95
CA ALA A 511 32.15 -15.66 -12.01
C ALA A 511 31.70 -16.64 -13.09
N VAL A 512 30.45 -17.11 -13.01
CA VAL A 512 29.86 -18.10 -13.93
C VAL A 512 29.86 -17.60 -15.37
N THR A 513 29.60 -16.31 -15.59
CA THR A 513 29.51 -15.74 -16.94
C THR A 513 30.83 -15.18 -17.48
N THR A 514 31.97 -15.44 -16.81
CA THR A 514 33.31 -14.96 -17.26
C THR A 514 33.67 -15.39 -18.68
N PRO A 515 33.46 -16.66 -19.09
CA PRO A 515 33.79 -17.08 -20.45
C PRO A 515 33.04 -16.29 -21.54
N LEU A 516 31.76 -15.98 -21.33
CA LEU A 516 30.95 -15.21 -22.29
C LEU A 516 31.41 -13.76 -22.40
N ASP A 517 31.87 -13.19 -21.30
CA ASP A 517 32.39 -11.83 -21.24
C ASP A 517 33.78 -11.72 -21.90
N VAL A 518 34.65 -12.74 -21.78
CA VAL A 518 35.91 -12.82 -22.55
C VAL A 518 35.61 -12.81 -24.06
N VAL A 519 34.62 -13.60 -24.51
CA VAL A 519 34.24 -13.64 -25.92
C VAL A 519 33.68 -12.30 -26.39
N LYS A 520 32.80 -11.66 -25.60
CA LYS A 520 32.29 -10.30 -25.87
C LYS A 520 33.45 -9.33 -26.06
N THR A 521 34.38 -9.26 -25.12
CA THR A 521 35.52 -8.35 -25.16
C THR A 521 36.43 -8.61 -26.36
N ARG A 522 36.73 -9.87 -26.70
CA ARG A 522 37.51 -10.22 -27.90
C ARG A 522 36.81 -9.81 -29.20
N ILE A 523 35.48 -9.94 -29.29
CA ILE A 523 34.69 -9.47 -30.44
C ILE A 523 34.77 -7.95 -30.57
N MET A 524 34.58 -7.20 -29.48
CA MET A 524 34.61 -5.74 -29.46
C MET A 524 36.00 -5.16 -29.80
N LEU A 525 37.07 -5.86 -29.41
CA LEU A 525 38.46 -5.48 -29.66
C LEU A 525 39.00 -5.99 -31.01
N SER A 526 38.26 -6.81 -31.75
CA SER A 526 38.73 -7.39 -33.02
C SER A 526 38.99 -6.33 -34.10
N ASN A 527 40.00 -6.60 -34.95
CA ASN A 527 40.40 -5.71 -36.04
C ASN A 527 39.34 -5.67 -37.16
N ARG A 528 39.31 -4.57 -37.93
CA ARG A 528 38.34 -4.34 -39.01
C ARG A 528 38.42 -5.36 -40.17
N THR A 529 39.54 -6.06 -40.31
CA THR A 529 39.84 -6.97 -41.44
C THR A 529 39.34 -8.40 -41.27
N LEU A 530 38.90 -8.79 -40.06
CA LEU A 530 38.39 -10.14 -39.81
C LEU A 530 36.95 -10.29 -40.33
N LEU A 531 36.69 -11.36 -41.09
CA LEU A 531 35.39 -11.69 -41.66
C LEU A 531 34.34 -11.96 -40.57
N SER A 532 33.07 -11.64 -40.83
CA SER A 532 31.97 -11.88 -39.89
C SER A 532 31.81 -13.36 -39.48
N SER A 533 32.27 -14.30 -40.33
CA SER A 533 32.28 -15.74 -40.07
C SER A 533 33.27 -16.16 -38.99
N GLU A 534 34.38 -15.44 -38.81
CA GLU A 534 35.41 -15.72 -37.80
C GLU A 534 35.03 -15.19 -36.41
N LEU A 535 33.98 -14.36 -36.33
CA LEU A 535 33.51 -13.72 -35.09
C LEU A 535 32.39 -14.45 -34.38
N LYS A 536 32.03 -15.66 -34.85
CA LYS A 536 31.03 -16.47 -34.16
C LYS A 536 31.52 -16.75 -32.74
N VAL A 537 30.62 -16.61 -31.77
CA VAL A 537 30.91 -16.79 -30.33
C VAL A 537 31.61 -18.13 -30.08
N LEU A 538 31.12 -19.20 -30.70
CA LEU A 538 31.70 -20.55 -30.56
C LEU A 538 33.13 -20.66 -31.11
N ASN A 539 33.42 -20.02 -32.24
CA ASN A 539 34.75 -20.04 -32.86
C ASN A 539 35.77 -19.31 -31.98
N ILE A 540 35.38 -18.17 -31.40
CA ILE A 540 36.23 -17.41 -30.49
C ILE A 540 36.43 -18.16 -29.17
N LEU A 541 35.36 -18.75 -28.60
CA LEU A 541 35.44 -19.54 -27.39
C LEU A 541 36.40 -20.73 -27.55
N HIS A 542 36.23 -21.49 -28.64
CA HIS A 542 37.11 -22.60 -29.00
C HIS A 542 38.56 -22.11 -29.24
N GLY A 543 38.73 -21.00 -29.96
CA GLY A 543 40.05 -20.40 -30.20
C GLY A 543 40.76 -20.00 -28.90
N VAL A 544 40.05 -19.38 -27.95
CA VAL A 544 40.62 -19.01 -26.64
C VAL A 544 41.05 -20.26 -25.87
N TYR A 545 40.21 -21.30 -25.88
CA TYR A 545 40.47 -22.56 -25.21
C TYR A 545 41.70 -23.27 -25.79
N VAL A 546 41.85 -23.30 -27.11
CA VAL A 546 43.03 -23.89 -27.77
C VAL A 546 44.29 -23.07 -27.53
N GLU A 547 44.21 -21.72 -27.56
CA GLU A 547 45.38 -20.84 -27.38
C GLU A 547 45.90 -20.80 -25.93
N ASN A 548 45.01 -20.74 -24.93
CA ASN A 548 45.36 -20.42 -23.54
C ASN A 548 44.70 -21.35 -22.49
N GLY A 549 44.02 -22.42 -22.94
CA GLY A 549 43.32 -23.36 -22.07
C GLY A 549 42.17 -22.73 -21.26
N PHE A 550 41.81 -23.40 -20.17
CA PHE A 550 40.80 -22.92 -19.21
C PHE A 550 41.16 -21.57 -18.58
N HIS A 551 42.45 -21.30 -18.36
CA HIS A 551 42.89 -20.03 -17.79
C HIS A 551 42.57 -18.84 -18.72
N GLY A 552 42.62 -19.04 -20.04
CA GLY A 552 42.21 -18.02 -21.02
C GLY A 552 40.73 -17.67 -20.98
N LEU A 553 39.85 -18.65 -20.71
CA LEU A 553 38.41 -18.45 -20.61
C LEU A 553 37.99 -17.66 -19.37
N PHE A 554 38.82 -17.67 -18.32
CA PHE A 554 38.61 -16.92 -17.08
C PHE A 554 39.57 -15.74 -16.94
N ALA A 555 40.17 -15.28 -18.05
CA ALA A 555 41.03 -14.10 -18.05
C ALA A 555 40.25 -12.87 -17.55
N GLY A 556 40.82 -12.15 -16.57
CA GLY A 556 40.17 -10.99 -15.95
C GLY A 556 39.05 -11.31 -14.95
N PHE A 557 38.90 -12.58 -14.53
CA PHE A 557 37.94 -13.00 -13.50
C PHE A 557 38.00 -12.16 -12.23
N GLY A 558 39.20 -12.04 -11.63
CA GLY A 558 39.39 -11.34 -10.35
C GLY A 558 38.93 -9.88 -10.39
N PRO A 559 39.44 -9.05 -11.33
CA PRO A 559 38.97 -7.68 -11.52
C PRO A 559 37.47 -7.57 -11.77
N ARG A 560 36.87 -8.51 -12.52
CA ARG A 560 35.42 -8.50 -12.81
C ARG A 560 34.56 -8.76 -11.58
N VAL A 561 34.86 -9.83 -10.84
CA VAL A 561 34.11 -10.17 -9.61
C VAL A 561 34.26 -9.05 -8.59
N THR A 562 35.48 -8.53 -8.42
CA THR A 562 35.77 -7.41 -7.52
C THR A 562 34.99 -6.16 -7.91
N TRP A 563 34.95 -5.81 -9.20
CA TRP A 563 34.16 -4.69 -9.70
C TRP A 563 32.68 -4.83 -9.35
N ILE A 564 32.08 -5.99 -9.60
CA ILE A 564 30.63 -6.18 -9.41
C ILE A 564 30.28 -6.19 -7.92
N THR A 565 31.06 -6.86 -7.09
CA THR A 565 30.83 -6.94 -5.65
C THR A 565 31.05 -5.59 -4.95
N LEU A 566 32.17 -4.90 -5.23
CA LEU A 566 32.45 -3.58 -4.67
C LEU A 566 31.54 -2.50 -5.26
N GLY A 567 31.22 -2.59 -6.55
CA GLY A 567 30.32 -1.66 -7.23
C GLY A 567 28.95 -1.64 -6.60
N GLY A 568 28.42 -2.82 -6.26
CA GLY A 568 27.21 -2.92 -5.46
C GLY A 568 27.34 -2.17 -4.14
N PHE A 569 28.34 -2.51 -3.32
CA PHE A 569 28.53 -1.90 -2.00
C PHE A 569 28.70 -0.36 -2.04
N ILE A 570 29.56 0.14 -2.92
CA ILE A 570 29.85 1.58 -3.07
C ILE A 570 28.62 2.33 -3.60
N PHE A 571 27.89 1.75 -4.57
CA PHE A 571 26.67 2.36 -5.11
C PHE A 571 25.68 2.66 -3.99
N PHE A 572 25.42 1.70 -3.10
CA PHE A 572 24.47 1.88 -2.01
C PHE A 572 24.95 2.87 -0.96
N GLY A 573 26.22 2.81 -0.55
CA GLY A 573 26.78 3.78 0.40
C GLY A 573 26.62 5.22 -0.09
N ILE A 574 26.83 5.45 -1.38
CA ILE A 574 26.76 6.79 -1.97
C ILE A 574 25.32 7.18 -2.29
N TYR A 575 24.48 6.24 -2.69
CA TYR A 575 23.07 6.50 -2.90
C TYR A 575 22.37 6.97 -1.62
N GLU A 576 22.65 6.32 -0.48
CA GLU A 576 22.10 6.75 0.82
C GLU A 576 22.62 8.13 1.22
N GLU A 577 23.93 8.39 1.09
CA GLU A 577 24.50 9.72 1.37
C GLU A 577 23.97 10.81 0.43
N ALA A 578 23.82 10.52 -0.88
CA ALA A 578 23.25 11.44 -1.85
C ALA A 578 21.77 11.73 -1.55
N LYS A 579 21.02 10.73 -1.09
CA LYS A 579 19.63 10.89 -0.66
C LYS A 579 19.54 11.75 0.61
N VAL A 580 20.40 11.52 1.60
CA VAL A 580 20.48 12.34 2.82
C VAL A 580 20.87 13.77 2.47
N LEU A 581 21.87 13.97 1.62
CA LEU A 581 22.34 15.28 1.21
C LEU A 581 21.28 16.08 0.43
N THR A 582 20.55 15.42 -0.47
CA THR A 582 19.43 16.04 -1.21
C THR A 582 18.27 16.41 -0.27
N HIS A 583 18.00 15.62 0.77
CA HIS A 583 17.02 15.96 1.80
C HIS A 583 17.47 17.09 2.75
N ILE A 584 18.78 17.26 3.01
CA ILE A 584 19.32 18.27 3.93
C ILE A 584 19.57 19.63 3.26
N ILE A 585 20.13 19.64 2.04
CA ILE A 585 20.56 20.87 1.38
C ILE A 585 19.38 21.67 0.80
N PHE A 586 18.36 20.99 0.27
CA PHE A 586 17.25 21.68 -0.40
C PHE A 586 16.27 22.44 0.52
N PRO A 587 15.99 22.03 1.77
CA PRO A 587 15.27 22.89 2.71
C PRO A 587 16.03 24.17 3.09
N MET A 588 17.34 24.26 2.81
CA MET A 588 18.13 25.48 3.04
C MET A 588 18.21 26.42 1.82
N LEU A 589 17.74 25.97 0.66
CA LEU A 589 17.73 26.73 -0.60
C LEU A 589 16.33 27.32 -0.94
N LYS A 590 15.35 27.19 -0.04
CA LYS A 590 14.03 27.84 -0.08
C LYS A 590 13.79 28.54 1.24
#